data_AF-C5KX99-F1
#
_entry.id   AF-C5KX99-F1
#
_cell.length_a   1.000
_cell.length_b   1.000
_cell.length_c   1.000
_cell.angle_alpha   90.00
_cell.angle_beta   90.00
_cell.angle_gamma   90.00
#
_symmetry.space_group_name_H-M   'P 1'
#
loop_
_entity.id
_entity.type
_entity.pdbx_description
1 polymer ?
#
loop_
_entity_poly.entity_id
_entity_poly.type
_entity_poly.pdbx_seq_one_letter_code
_entity_poly.pdbx_strand_id
1 'polypeptide(L)'
;DGIGSGADPMDSIIGLFEYDLIHTVRTSIDSNIRCGKWYKVSNSMQGMVALTVQEDLLMKPPLRILAWDIETSKAPLKFPDAQQDEIMMISVMVDGDGYLIVNREEVHGYIEDFEYSPRPEFEGFFECINCDNEKELLVAFFDLLLRTRPHITVTFNGDFFDLPYVHDRAQIHSLNLYHQCGISRPRNAIKGSDSDFWSGK
;
A
#
# COMPACT_ATOMS: atom_id res chain seq x y z
N ASP A 1 -16.10 47.30 -51.34
CA ASP A 1 -15.08 46.36 -50.84
C ASP A 1 -15.61 45.61 -49.63
N GLY A 2 -16.30 44.50 -49.90
CA GLY A 2 -16.87 43.64 -48.87
C GLY A 2 -15.82 42.69 -48.34
N ILE A 3 -15.30 42.96 -47.14
CA ILE A 3 -14.53 41.99 -46.38
C ILE A 3 -15.53 40.95 -45.89
N GLY A 4 -15.55 39.78 -46.53
CA GLY A 4 -16.35 38.64 -46.07
C GLY A 4 -16.01 38.36 -44.61
N SER A 5 -17.03 38.29 -43.75
CA SER A 5 -16.87 37.80 -42.39
C SER A 5 -16.43 36.34 -42.48
N GLY A 6 -15.11 36.12 -42.43
CA GLY A 6 -14.55 34.77 -42.36
C GLY A 6 -15.14 34.07 -41.14
N ALA A 7 -15.59 32.82 -41.33
CA ALA A 7 -16.08 32.00 -40.22
C ALA A 7 -15.03 31.97 -39.10
N ASP A 8 -15.48 32.01 -37.84
CA ASP A 8 -14.59 31.92 -36.69
C ASP A 8 -13.87 30.56 -36.75
N PRO A 9 -12.53 30.50 -36.77
CA PRO A 9 -11.80 29.23 -36.74
C PRO A 9 -12.20 28.31 -35.57
N MET A 10 -12.73 28.86 -34.47
CA MET A 10 -13.25 28.08 -33.35
C MET A 10 -14.45 27.20 -33.73
N ASP A 11 -15.26 27.63 -34.69
CA ASP A 11 -16.42 26.85 -35.18
C ASP A 11 -15.99 25.55 -35.90
N SER A 12 -14.70 25.42 -36.23
CA SER A 12 -14.13 24.21 -36.84
C SER A 12 -13.68 23.16 -35.81
N ILE A 13 -13.69 23.49 -34.51
CA ILE A 13 -13.32 22.55 -33.44
C ILE A 13 -14.50 21.64 -33.14
N ILE A 14 -14.37 20.37 -33.50
CA ILE A 14 -15.43 19.35 -33.29
C ILE A 14 -15.42 18.71 -31.89
N GLY A 15 -14.32 18.86 -31.14
CA GLY A 15 -14.18 18.31 -29.79
C GLY A 15 -12.74 17.99 -29.41
N LEU A 16 -12.56 17.57 -28.15
CA LEU A 16 -11.32 17.04 -27.61
C LEU A 16 -11.45 15.52 -27.48
N PHE A 17 -10.41 14.80 -27.91
CA PHE A 17 -10.35 13.34 -27.87
C PHE A 17 -9.12 12.90 -27.09
N GLU A 18 -9.25 11.81 -26.32
CA GLU A 18 -8.16 11.21 -25.52
C GLU A 18 -7.47 12.17 -24.52
N TYR A 19 -8.15 13.24 -24.13
CA TYR A 19 -7.57 14.30 -23.30
C TYR A 19 -7.48 13.92 -21.81
N ASP A 20 -8.17 12.87 -21.38
CA ASP A 20 -8.31 12.39 -20.00
C ASP A 20 -7.48 11.12 -19.72
N LEU A 21 -6.62 10.70 -20.66
CA LEU A 21 -5.74 9.57 -20.45
C LEU A 21 -4.69 9.85 -19.38
N ILE A 22 -4.62 8.99 -18.37
CA ILE A 22 -3.59 9.02 -17.33
C ILE A 22 -2.22 8.85 -18.01
N HIS A 23 -1.29 9.77 -17.75
CA HIS A 23 0.03 9.80 -18.38
C HIS A 23 0.76 8.45 -18.32
N THR A 24 0.71 7.74 -17.19
CA THR A 24 1.34 6.42 -17.01
C THR A 24 0.68 5.33 -17.86
N VAL A 25 -0.65 5.37 -18.01
CA VAL A 25 -1.41 4.46 -18.88
C VAL A 25 -1.04 4.72 -20.33
N ARG A 26 -1.05 6.00 -20.75
CA ARG A 26 -0.65 6.40 -22.10
C ARG A 26 0.78 5.97 -22.42
N THR A 27 1.72 6.24 -21.52
CA THR A 27 3.13 5.81 -21.65
C THR A 27 3.25 4.30 -21.82
N SER A 28 2.50 3.53 -21.01
CA SER A 28 2.52 2.07 -21.06
C SER A 28 1.94 1.52 -22.37
N ILE A 29 0.88 2.13 -22.88
CA ILE A 29 0.28 1.78 -24.18
C ILE A 29 1.26 2.07 -25.31
N ASP A 30 1.71 3.32 -25.42
CA ASP A 30 2.57 3.79 -26.52
C ASP A 30 3.92 3.08 -26.57
N SER A 31 4.49 2.79 -25.39
CA SER A 31 5.77 2.09 -25.29
C SER A 31 5.63 0.56 -25.23
N ASN A 32 4.39 0.04 -25.31
CA ASN A 32 4.06 -1.37 -25.15
C ASN A 32 4.67 -2.02 -23.88
N ILE A 33 4.69 -1.27 -22.78
CA ILE A 33 5.19 -1.74 -21.48
C ILE A 33 4.02 -2.36 -20.71
N ARG A 34 4.25 -3.53 -20.13
CA ARG A 34 3.29 -4.31 -19.34
C ARG A 34 3.97 -4.82 -18.06
N CYS A 35 3.27 -4.70 -16.94
CA CYS A 35 3.67 -5.32 -15.68
C CYS A 35 3.73 -6.85 -15.81
N GLY A 36 4.62 -7.49 -15.06
CA GLY A 36 4.78 -8.95 -15.04
C GLY A 36 5.62 -9.54 -16.18
N LYS A 37 6.13 -8.73 -17.11
CA LYS A 37 7.12 -9.15 -18.11
C LYS A 37 8.54 -8.83 -17.66
N TRP A 38 9.50 -9.61 -18.15
CA TRP A 38 10.92 -9.31 -18.03
C TRP A 38 11.38 -8.35 -19.13
N TYR A 39 12.15 -7.33 -18.76
CA TYR A 39 12.74 -6.39 -19.70
C TYR A 39 14.25 -6.28 -19.48
N LYS A 40 15.00 -6.26 -20.58
CA LYS A 40 16.37 -5.77 -20.59
C LYS A 40 16.34 -4.26 -20.75
N VAL A 41 16.90 -3.55 -19.77
CA VAL A 41 17.05 -2.09 -19.80
C VAL A 41 18.39 -1.76 -20.47
N SER A 42 18.38 -0.86 -21.45
CA SER A 42 19.60 -0.39 -22.13
C SER A 42 19.54 1.10 -22.43
N ASN A 43 20.70 1.76 -22.43
CA ASN A 43 20.80 3.15 -22.88
C ASN A 43 20.94 3.16 -24.40
N SER A 44 20.07 3.90 -25.08
CA SER A 44 20.27 4.23 -26.49
C SER A 44 21.35 5.31 -26.62
N MET A 45 21.97 5.39 -27.80
CA MET A 45 23.04 6.36 -28.10
C MET A 45 22.60 7.84 -27.97
N GLN A 46 21.31 8.12 -27.77
CA GLN A 46 20.75 9.46 -27.66
C GLN A 46 20.24 9.77 -26.24
N GLY A 47 20.61 8.96 -25.24
CA GLY A 47 20.19 9.15 -23.85
C GLY A 47 18.75 8.72 -23.57
N MET A 48 18.10 8.01 -24.50
CA MET A 48 16.79 7.39 -24.24
C MET A 48 16.96 5.99 -23.69
N VAL A 49 16.15 5.64 -22.68
CA VAL A 49 16.09 4.28 -22.13
C VAL A 49 15.29 3.39 -23.08
N ALA A 50 15.89 2.28 -23.51
CA ALA A 50 15.24 1.25 -24.32
C ALA A 50 14.94 0.02 -23.46
N LEU A 51 13.70 -0.47 -23.54
CA LEU A 51 13.23 -1.67 -22.85
C LEU A 51 12.96 -2.76 -23.89
N THR A 52 13.66 -3.89 -23.79
CA THR A 52 13.46 -5.04 -24.68
C THR A 52 12.90 -6.21 -23.90
N VAL A 53 11.70 -6.67 -24.26
CA VAL A 53 11.07 -7.84 -23.62
C VAL A 53 11.99 -9.05 -23.74
N GLN A 54 12.13 -9.81 -22.67
CA GLN A 54 12.85 -11.08 -22.63
C GLN A 54 11.82 -12.22 -22.66
N GLU A 55 11.41 -12.65 -23.86
CA GLU A 55 10.34 -13.65 -24.04
C GLU A 55 10.72 -15.05 -23.51
N ASP A 56 12.02 -15.34 -23.41
CA ASP A 56 12.52 -16.62 -22.88
C ASP A 56 12.39 -16.73 -21.34
N LEU A 57 12.15 -15.61 -20.64
CA LEU A 57 12.00 -15.58 -19.18
C LEU A 57 10.51 -15.70 -18.81
N LEU A 58 10.05 -16.94 -18.64
CA LEU A 58 8.64 -17.24 -18.37
C LEU A 58 8.27 -17.23 -16.88
N MET A 59 9.24 -17.54 -16.00
CA MET A 59 8.97 -17.60 -14.56
C MET A 59 8.94 -16.19 -13.97
N LYS A 60 7.97 -15.94 -13.08
CA LYS A 60 7.91 -14.69 -12.32
C LYS A 60 9.10 -14.62 -11.35
N PRO A 61 9.61 -13.41 -11.05
CA PRO A 61 10.62 -13.26 -10.01
C PRO A 61 10.03 -13.71 -8.65
N PRO A 62 10.86 -14.23 -7.74
CA PRO A 62 10.45 -14.40 -6.36
C PRO A 62 10.17 -13.01 -5.78
N LEU A 63 8.93 -12.81 -5.32
CA LEU A 63 8.52 -11.58 -4.67
C LEU A 63 8.38 -11.84 -3.18
N ARG A 64 9.02 -10.98 -2.38
CA ARG A 64 8.74 -10.90 -0.94
C ARG A 64 7.33 -10.37 -0.70
N ILE A 65 6.52 -11.17 -0.03
CA ILE A 65 5.13 -10.84 0.31
C ILE A 65 5.04 -10.69 1.82
N LEU A 66 4.47 -9.57 2.26
CA LEU A 66 4.18 -9.31 3.67
C LEU A 66 2.66 -9.22 3.85
N ALA A 67 2.09 -10.15 4.59
CA ALA A 67 0.71 -10.08 5.03
C ALA A 67 0.67 -9.58 6.47
N TRP A 68 -0.26 -8.70 6.81
CA TRP A 68 -0.41 -8.18 8.16
C TRP A 68 -1.86 -7.84 8.49
N ASP A 69 -2.15 -7.84 9.78
CA ASP A 69 -3.48 -7.59 10.36
C ASP A 69 -3.32 -7.01 11.78
N ILE A 70 -4.22 -6.11 12.18
CA ILE A 70 -4.19 -5.49 13.51
C ILE A 70 -5.35 -5.96 14.39
N GLU A 71 -5.08 -6.02 15.69
CA GLU A 71 -6.13 -6.15 16.70
C GLU A 71 -6.08 -4.92 17.61
N THR A 72 -7.25 -4.34 17.85
CA THR A 72 -7.41 -3.10 18.61
C THR A 72 -8.29 -3.33 19.83
N SER A 73 -8.11 -2.53 20.87
CA SER A 73 -9.11 -2.48 21.93
C SER A 73 -10.41 -1.89 21.38
N LYS A 74 -11.48 -2.03 22.16
CA LYS A 74 -12.77 -1.40 21.84
C LYS A 74 -13.66 -1.31 23.06
N ALA A 75 -14.45 -0.25 23.12
CA ALA A 75 -15.53 -0.14 24.08
C ALA A 75 -16.58 -1.27 23.91
N PRO A 76 -17.22 -1.72 25.00
CA PRO A 76 -18.29 -2.72 24.93
C PRO A 76 -19.42 -2.28 23.99
N LEU A 77 -19.86 -3.20 23.12
CA LEU A 77 -20.96 -3.01 22.16
C LEU A 77 -20.77 -1.87 21.14
N LYS A 78 -19.53 -1.40 20.94
CA LYS A 78 -19.18 -0.40 19.92
C LYS A 78 -18.18 -0.95 18.92
N PHE A 79 -18.07 -0.25 17.79
CA PHE A 79 -16.94 -0.40 16.87
C PHE A 79 -15.69 0.28 17.44
N PRO A 80 -14.47 -0.19 17.08
CA PRO A 80 -13.24 0.48 17.45
C PRO A 80 -13.17 1.92 16.92
N ASP A 81 -12.64 2.84 17.73
CA ASP A 81 -12.41 4.24 17.39
C ASP A 81 -10.93 4.59 17.59
N ALA A 82 -10.20 4.83 16.49
CA ALA A 82 -8.76 5.12 16.53
C ALA A 82 -8.40 6.37 17.36
N GLN A 83 -9.34 7.27 17.65
CA GLN A 83 -9.07 8.42 18.52
C GLN A 83 -9.00 8.05 20.01
N GLN A 84 -9.52 6.88 20.40
CA GLN A 84 -9.69 6.48 21.79
C GLN A 84 -9.09 5.11 22.08
N ASP A 85 -9.38 4.14 21.22
CA ASP A 85 -8.96 2.76 21.35
C ASP A 85 -7.57 2.56 20.73
N GLU A 86 -6.76 1.72 21.37
CA GLU A 86 -5.35 1.50 21.00
C GLU A 86 -5.19 0.20 20.20
N ILE A 87 -4.12 0.13 19.41
CA ILE A 87 -3.67 -1.11 18.80
C ILE A 87 -3.02 -1.97 19.90
N MET A 88 -3.57 -3.16 20.11
CA MET A 88 -3.09 -4.12 21.10
C MET A 88 -2.00 -5.01 20.52
N MET A 89 -2.13 -5.39 19.24
CA MET A 89 -1.15 -6.22 18.55
C MET A 89 -1.23 -6.04 17.03
N ILE A 90 -0.10 -6.33 16.37
CA ILE A 90 0.00 -6.43 14.91
C ILE A 90 0.62 -7.79 14.60
N SER A 91 -0.11 -8.62 13.87
CA SER A 91 0.42 -9.87 13.35
C SER A 91 0.96 -9.65 11.94
N VAL A 92 2.12 -10.23 11.64
CA VAL A 92 2.80 -10.10 10.35
C VAL A 92 3.34 -11.45 9.91
N MET A 93 3.17 -11.80 8.64
CA MET A 93 3.79 -12.94 7.99
C MET A 93 4.60 -12.44 6.79
N VAL A 94 5.89 -12.76 6.74
CA VAL A 94 6.79 -12.39 5.63
C VAL A 94 7.47 -13.63 5.10
N ASP A 95 7.12 -14.04 3.87
CA ASP A 95 7.70 -15.22 3.20
C ASP A 95 7.69 -16.51 4.06
N GLY A 96 6.75 -16.63 4.99
CA GLY A 96 6.62 -17.77 5.92
C GLY A 96 7.09 -17.51 7.35
N ASP A 97 7.86 -16.44 7.58
CA ASP A 97 8.30 -16.03 8.91
C ASP A 97 7.21 -15.19 9.58
N GLY A 98 6.74 -15.63 10.75
CA GLY A 98 5.71 -14.95 11.54
C GLY A 98 6.31 -14.01 12.58
N TYR A 99 5.67 -12.86 12.78
CA TYR A 99 5.96 -11.91 13.83
C TYR A 99 4.65 -11.50 14.50
N LEU A 100 4.66 -11.41 15.82
CA LEU A 100 3.57 -10.82 16.59
C LEU A 100 4.12 -9.67 17.42
N ILE A 101 3.76 -8.44 17.06
CA ILE A 101 4.18 -7.23 17.78
C ILE A 101 3.08 -6.90 18.78
N VAL A 102 3.42 -6.73 20.05
CA VAL A 102 2.46 -6.65 21.17
C VAL A 102 2.64 -5.35 21.94
N ASN A 103 1.55 -4.62 22.18
CA ASN A 103 1.50 -3.47 23.07
C ASN A 103 1.25 -3.95 24.51
N ARG A 104 2.24 -3.77 25.39
CA ARG A 104 2.20 -4.23 26.79
C ARG A 104 1.32 -3.38 27.71
N GLU A 105 0.89 -2.20 27.27
CA GLU A 105 -0.10 -1.37 28.00
C GLU A 105 -1.48 -2.05 27.99
N GLU A 106 -1.85 -2.66 26.86
CA GLU A 106 -3.13 -3.37 26.69
C GLU A 106 -3.03 -4.86 27.01
N VAL A 107 -1.92 -5.51 26.64
CA VAL A 107 -1.68 -6.93 26.91
C VAL A 107 -0.73 -7.06 28.09
N HIS A 108 -1.22 -7.42 29.27
CA HIS A 108 -0.41 -7.46 30.51
C HIS A 108 0.48 -8.70 30.70
N GLY A 109 0.26 -9.80 29.96
CA GLY A 109 1.11 -11.00 29.98
C GLY A 109 2.21 -10.98 28.91
N TYR A 110 3.46 -11.27 29.30
CA TYR A 110 4.55 -11.38 28.32
C TYR A 110 4.27 -12.59 27.43
N ILE A 111 4.27 -12.37 26.11
CA ILE A 111 3.98 -13.42 25.14
C ILE A 111 5.30 -14.02 24.67
N GLU A 112 5.48 -15.32 24.92
CA GLU A 112 6.62 -16.08 24.41
C GLU A 112 6.39 -16.47 22.94
N ASP A 113 7.47 -16.68 22.20
CA ASP A 113 7.43 -17.20 20.84
C ASP A 113 6.63 -18.50 20.78
N PHE A 114 5.84 -18.67 19.71
CA PHE A 114 4.95 -19.82 19.58
C PHE A 114 4.80 -20.29 18.13
N GLU A 115 4.19 -21.46 17.97
CA GLU A 115 3.84 -22.03 16.68
C GLU A 115 2.31 -22.09 16.53
N TYR A 116 1.83 -21.62 15.39
CA TYR A 116 0.45 -21.82 14.94
C TYR A 116 0.46 -22.34 13.50
N SER A 117 0.41 -23.66 13.38
CA SER A 117 0.40 -24.37 12.10
C SER A 117 -0.95 -25.10 11.92
N PRO A 118 -2.02 -24.42 11.47
CA PRO A 118 -3.36 -25.01 11.38
C PRO A 118 -3.44 -26.18 10.40
N ARG A 119 -2.51 -26.23 9.42
CA ARG A 119 -2.28 -27.36 8.51
C ARG A 119 -0.78 -27.47 8.19
N PRO A 120 -0.28 -28.65 7.78
CA PRO A 120 1.12 -28.82 7.40
C PRO A 120 1.58 -27.91 6.26
N GLU A 121 0.68 -27.50 5.36
CA GLU A 121 1.03 -26.58 4.26
C GLU A 121 1.01 -25.10 4.69
N PHE A 122 0.58 -24.82 5.92
CA PHE A 122 0.46 -23.48 6.50
C PHE A 122 1.23 -23.43 7.82
N GLU A 123 2.54 -23.66 7.75
CA GLU A 123 3.43 -23.49 8.89
C GLU A 123 3.51 -22.02 9.31
N GLY A 124 3.52 -21.76 10.62
CA GLY A 124 3.55 -20.42 11.17
C GLY A 124 4.28 -20.37 12.49
N PHE A 125 5.59 -20.09 12.44
CA PHE A 125 6.40 -19.81 13.62
C PHE A 125 6.41 -18.31 13.87
N PHE A 126 6.01 -17.89 15.07
CA PHE A 126 5.87 -16.49 15.44
C PHE A 126 6.92 -16.07 16.46
N GLU A 127 7.78 -15.13 16.06
CA GLU A 127 8.61 -14.35 16.97
C GLU A 127 7.75 -13.23 17.61
N CYS A 128 7.72 -13.19 18.93
CA CYS A 128 6.90 -12.24 19.69
C CYS A 128 7.72 -11.02 20.15
N ILE A 129 7.42 -9.87 19.57
CA ILE A 129 8.05 -8.58 19.89
C ILE A 129 7.17 -7.85 20.91
N ASN A 130 7.50 -8.00 22.19
CA ASN A 130 6.78 -7.35 23.29
C ASN A 130 7.28 -5.90 23.48
N CYS A 131 6.49 -4.90 23.09
CA CYS A 131 6.81 -3.47 23.16
C CYS A 131 6.22 -2.82 24.42
N ASP A 132 6.91 -1.85 25.02
CA ASP A 132 6.45 -1.27 26.30
C ASP A 132 5.14 -0.48 26.17
N ASN A 133 4.85 0.06 24.98
CA ASN A 133 3.68 0.90 24.68
C ASN A 133 3.31 0.85 23.19
N GLU A 134 2.17 1.45 22.81
CA GLU A 134 1.68 1.44 21.42
C GLU A 134 2.65 2.14 20.45
N LYS A 135 3.31 3.22 20.89
CA LYS A 135 4.26 3.95 20.03
C LYS A 135 5.43 3.07 19.62
N GLU A 136 5.98 2.29 20.55
CA GLU A 136 7.04 1.33 20.27
C GLU A 136 6.56 0.20 19.35
N LEU A 137 5.33 -0.28 19.53
CA LEU A 137 4.71 -1.25 18.61
C LEU A 137 4.65 -0.70 17.18
N LEU A 138 4.21 0.56 17.00
CA LEU A 138 4.14 1.18 15.67
C LEU A 138 5.52 1.36 15.05
N VAL A 139 6.52 1.76 15.84
CA VAL A 139 7.91 1.88 15.39
C VAL A 139 8.46 0.51 14.98
N ALA A 140 8.23 -0.53 15.77
CA ALA A 140 8.65 -1.90 15.46
C ALA A 140 8.01 -2.42 14.16
N PHE A 141 6.72 -2.12 13.95
CA PHE A 141 6.02 -2.48 12.71
C PHE A 141 6.62 -1.77 11.49
N PHE A 142 6.88 -0.46 11.58
CA PHE A 142 7.50 0.29 10.49
C PHE A 142 8.94 -0.16 10.21
N ASP A 143 9.71 -0.45 11.25
CA ASP A 143 11.05 -1.02 11.11
C ASP A 143 11.01 -2.40 10.43
N LEU A 144 10.04 -3.24 10.77
CA LEU A 144 9.85 -4.54 10.11
C LEU A 144 9.53 -4.36 8.61
N LEU A 145 8.65 -3.43 8.24
CA LEU A 145 8.38 -3.08 6.84
C LEU A 145 9.64 -2.64 6.10
N LEU A 146 10.45 -1.78 6.72
CA LEU A 146 11.68 -1.23 6.12
C LEU A 146 12.79 -2.28 5.98
N ARG A 147 12.97 -3.17 6.96
CA ARG A 147 13.98 -4.23 6.94
C ARG A 147 13.61 -5.32 5.95
N THR A 148 12.35 -5.74 5.92
CA THR A 148 11.88 -6.81 5.05
C THR A 148 11.73 -6.36 3.59
N ARG A 149 11.50 -5.05 3.35
CA ARG A 149 11.40 -4.44 2.01
C ARG A 149 10.47 -5.25 1.10
N PRO A 150 9.20 -5.47 1.51
CA PRO A 150 8.27 -6.27 0.75
C PRO A 150 8.01 -5.65 -0.61
N HIS A 151 7.80 -6.49 -1.62
CA HIS A 151 7.35 -6.02 -2.94
C HIS A 151 5.83 -5.91 -2.98
N ILE A 152 5.15 -6.74 -2.19
CA ILE A 152 3.69 -6.78 -2.07
C ILE A 152 3.36 -6.79 -0.58
N THR A 153 2.47 -5.90 -0.17
CA THR A 153 1.84 -5.91 1.16
C THR A 153 0.38 -6.32 1.01
N VAL A 154 -0.09 -7.21 1.88
CA VAL A 154 -1.45 -7.78 1.83
C VAL A 154 -2.12 -7.58 3.18
N THR A 155 -3.41 -7.26 3.14
CA THR A 155 -4.29 -7.11 4.31
C THR A 155 -5.67 -7.64 3.94
N PHE A 156 -6.50 -7.97 4.92
CA PHE A 156 -7.92 -8.24 4.68
C PHE A 156 -8.74 -7.03 5.12
N ASN A 157 -9.42 -6.35 4.18
CA ASN A 157 -10.15 -5.10 4.48
C ASN A 157 -9.29 -3.93 5.03
N GLY A 158 -7.97 -3.98 4.85
CA GLY A 158 -7.06 -2.93 5.35
C GLY A 158 -7.30 -1.55 4.75
N ASP A 159 -7.80 -1.50 3.52
CA ASP A 159 -8.28 -0.29 2.85
C ASP A 159 -9.61 0.26 3.40
N PHE A 160 -10.20 -0.33 4.45
CA PHE A 160 -11.33 0.25 5.20
C PHE A 160 -11.19 0.15 6.73
N PHE A 161 -10.18 -0.55 7.23
CA PHE A 161 -9.88 -0.62 8.65
C PHE A 161 -8.40 -0.38 8.96
N ASP A 162 -7.53 -1.38 8.72
CA ASP A 162 -6.16 -1.45 9.26
C ASP A 162 -5.29 -0.24 8.93
N LEU A 163 -5.22 0.17 7.65
CA LEU A 163 -4.26 1.19 7.21
C LEU A 163 -4.54 2.57 7.82
N PRO A 164 -5.77 3.09 7.80
CA PRO A 164 -6.11 4.34 8.49
C PRO A 164 -6.14 4.25 9.98
N TYR A 165 -6.47 3.10 10.55
CA TYR A 165 -6.34 2.93 11.98
C TYR A 165 -4.87 3.12 12.40
N VAL A 166 -3.95 2.41 11.76
CA VAL A 166 -2.49 2.58 11.96
C VAL A 166 -2.05 4.01 11.66
N HIS A 167 -2.54 4.63 10.59
CA HIS A 167 -2.23 6.02 10.25
C HIS A 167 -2.64 6.99 11.35
N ASP A 168 -3.86 6.89 11.86
CA ASP A 168 -4.43 7.83 12.83
C ASP A 168 -3.78 7.63 14.21
N ARG A 169 -3.51 6.39 14.63
CA ARG A 169 -2.72 6.08 15.83
C ARG A 169 -1.28 6.58 15.72
N ALA A 170 -0.64 6.40 14.56
CA ALA A 170 0.68 6.94 14.30
C ALA A 170 0.72 8.46 14.45
N GLN A 171 -0.30 9.17 13.93
CA GLN A 171 -0.40 10.62 14.07
C GLN A 171 -0.52 11.07 15.53
N ILE A 172 -1.32 10.38 16.35
CA ILE A 172 -1.44 10.65 17.80
C ILE A 172 -0.07 10.56 18.48
N HIS A 173 0.75 9.58 18.09
CA HIS A 173 2.12 9.39 18.58
C HIS A 173 3.18 10.26 17.87
N SER A 174 2.75 11.26 17.09
CA SER A 174 3.63 12.15 16.32
C SER A 174 4.53 11.44 15.30
N LEU A 175 4.09 10.29 14.79
CA LEU A 175 4.72 9.53 13.72
C LEU A 175 4.03 9.84 12.39
N ASN A 176 4.82 10.12 11.36
CA ASN A 176 4.29 10.35 10.01
C ASN A 176 4.49 9.09 9.16
N LEU A 177 3.40 8.41 8.79
CA LEU A 177 3.43 7.14 8.05
C LEU A 177 4.26 7.21 6.75
N TYR A 178 4.13 8.31 6.00
CA TYR A 178 4.87 8.49 4.75
C TYR A 178 6.38 8.63 5.00
N HIS A 179 6.80 9.35 6.04
CA HIS A 179 8.21 9.45 6.39
C HIS A 179 8.78 8.15 6.97
N GLN A 180 7.94 7.35 7.65
CA GLN A 180 8.35 6.09 8.26
C GLN A 180 8.51 4.98 7.23
N CYS A 181 7.53 4.77 6.35
CA CYS A 181 7.53 3.61 5.44
C CYS A 181 7.10 3.93 4.00
N GLY A 182 6.92 5.20 3.64
CA GLY A 182 6.53 5.61 2.28
C GLY A 182 5.05 5.39 1.94
N ILE A 183 4.24 4.88 2.88
CA ILE A 183 2.80 4.70 2.70
C ILE A 183 2.09 6.02 2.96
N SER A 184 1.21 6.41 2.05
CA SER A 184 0.38 7.61 2.19
C SER A 184 -1.00 7.36 1.63
N ARG A 185 -2.01 8.07 2.15
CA ARG A 185 -3.34 8.08 1.54
C ARG A 185 -3.23 8.53 0.07
N PRO A 186 -3.93 7.87 -0.87
CA PRO A 186 -3.89 8.26 -2.28
C PRO A 186 -4.33 9.72 -2.42
N ARG A 187 -3.46 10.55 -3.01
CA ARG A 187 -3.69 12.00 -3.15
C ARG A 187 -4.81 12.36 -4.14
N ASN A 188 -5.19 11.44 -5.02
CA ASN A 188 -6.28 11.55 -5.98
C ASN A 188 -6.76 10.14 -6.33
N ALA A 189 -7.79 9.62 -5.67
CA ALA A 189 -8.61 8.59 -6.30
C ALA A 189 -9.16 9.22 -7.59
N ILE A 190 -9.06 8.51 -8.72
CA ILE A 190 -9.66 8.94 -9.98
C ILE A 190 -11.13 9.27 -9.68
N LYS A 191 -11.54 10.53 -9.84
CA LYS A 191 -12.95 10.95 -9.73
C LYS A 191 -13.72 10.23 -10.84
N GLY A 192 -14.25 9.06 -10.53
CA GLY A 192 -14.92 8.17 -11.48
C GLY A 192 -15.57 6.94 -10.84
N SER A 193 -15.19 6.55 -9.62
CA SER A 193 -15.94 5.60 -8.81
C SER A 193 -15.78 5.94 -7.34
N ASP A 194 -16.91 6.23 -6.72
CA ASP A 194 -17.13 6.38 -5.28
C ASP A 194 -16.42 7.56 -4.61
N SER A 195 -17.21 8.62 -4.46
CA SER A 195 -17.07 9.57 -3.36
C SER A 195 -16.79 8.82 -2.06
N ASP A 196 -15.75 9.28 -1.36
CA ASP A 196 -15.54 9.05 0.07
C ASP A 196 -15.14 7.64 0.49
N PHE A 197 -14.00 7.16 -0.01
CA PHE A 197 -13.35 5.94 0.48
C PHE A 197 -13.01 5.95 1.99
N TRP A 198 -12.98 7.12 2.65
CA TRP A 198 -12.55 7.25 4.06
C TRP A 198 -13.20 8.39 4.86
N SER A 199 -14.36 8.89 4.45
CA SER A 199 -15.18 9.69 5.35
C SER A 199 -16.44 8.92 5.68
N GLY A 200 -16.53 8.48 6.94
CA GLY A 200 -17.79 8.18 7.58
C GLY A 200 -18.61 9.45 7.77
N LYS A 201 -19.08 10.04 6.68
CA LYS A 201 -20.22 10.96 6.65
C LYS A 201 -21.10 10.64 5.47
#